data_AF-A0A2N0ZVM8-F1
#
_entry.id   AF-A0A2N0ZVM8-F1
#
_cell.length_a   1.000
_cell.length_b   1.000
_cell.length_c   1.000
_cell.angle_alpha   90.00
_cell.angle_beta   90.00
_cell.angle_gamma   90.00
#
_symmetry.space_group_name_H-M   'P 1'
#
loop_
_entity.id
_entity.type
_entity.pdbx_description
1 polymer ?
#
loop_
_entity_poly.entity_id
_entity_poly.type
_entity_poly.pdbx_seq_one_letter_code
_entity_poly.pdbx_strand_id
1 'polypeptide(L)'
;MLNSTTATSEWGHLADELACYLQAAASEIVLPNLQTIEARYEARQYHYQLRLGKLQLLTLTVTLPSETSLAKIESVRMAAVKAALAWHKSYTSQSKDAQLLSYEVLVVDIQFSEHAKNSINNGGDNDNSSDSDNNRNIENNSDFESNSQPSKLPKRLKHAFAARYFMEDLVVDISDSGQQLQIFSWHDWCSIMLALQTPCELWRFLGYHLEQLQQSVSSHIASFESEERIIRQFLSSVSLFNHAITVDNALIKYGIQQAPNSALIAMSLAQKNQSKTAPMYERHMAQAATLWSQLSAQMIHTVSAELKAKADKESITPSFSVWQQQLLDESLFSRHELIRTLYRHPKQQQALQKTGYVVHQHSYENLGRHYVLIFYGQDVQGQNSKAAIQPNLQQIAQDVATRLPMAELHHVIVLGIDFISEAGETFIDIDLWIQPMNSMTQRERQLTKQIQRLKQQGTEQPTSKKLTQQANDLPQVRLNLSIPARKDKP
;
A
#
# COMPACT_ATOMS: atom_id res chain seq x y z
N MET A 1 -5.36 -10.38 -18.22
CA MET A 1 -6.05 -9.22 -18.81
C MET A 1 -5.85 -8.03 -17.88
N LEU A 2 -5.11 -7.01 -18.33
CA LEU A 2 -4.81 -5.79 -17.58
C LEU A 2 -4.74 -4.67 -18.61
N ASN A 3 -5.87 -4.00 -18.85
CA ASN A 3 -5.91 -2.70 -19.51
C ASN A 3 -6.79 -1.82 -18.61
N SER A 4 -6.15 -1.08 -17.71
CA SER A 4 -6.70 0.17 -17.20
C SER A 4 -5.53 1.13 -17.03
N THR A 5 -5.18 1.75 -18.15
CA THR A 5 -4.33 2.94 -18.23
C THR A 5 -5.09 4.09 -17.59
N THR A 6 -4.89 4.26 -16.29
CA THR A 6 -4.86 5.59 -15.67
C THR A 6 -3.45 5.74 -15.09
N ALA A 7 -2.79 6.85 -15.41
CA ALA A 7 -1.38 7.08 -15.10
C ALA A 7 -1.09 6.85 -13.61
N THR A 8 -0.50 5.70 -13.28
CA THR A 8 -0.18 5.26 -11.91
C THR A 8 1.04 5.98 -11.33
N SER A 9 1.78 6.76 -12.12
CA SER A 9 2.99 7.45 -11.64
C SER A 9 2.75 8.63 -10.71
N GLU A 10 1.51 9.15 -10.60
CA GLU A 10 1.20 10.31 -9.74
C GLU A 10 0.75 9.96 -8.32
N TRP A 11 0.50 8.68 -8.01
CA TRP A 11 -0.27 8.28 -6.81
C TRP A 11 0.58 7.69 -5.69
N GLY A 12 1.89 7.56 -5.91
CA GLY A 12 2.83 6.94 -4.97
C GLY A 12 2.65 5.42 -4.84
N HIS A 13 3.60 4.77 -4.17
CA HIS A 13 3.65 3.31 -4.04
C HIS A 13 2.39 2.71 -3.41
N LEU A 14 1.73 3.43 -2.49
CA LEU A 14 0.56 2.92 -1.78
C LEU A 14 -0.63 2.65 -2.70
N ALA A 15 -0.86 3.48 -3.72
CA ALA A 15 -1.96 3.25 -4.66
C ALA A 15 -1.75 1.99 -5.50
N ASP A 16 -0.51 1.76 -5.95
CA ASP A 16 -0.13 0.53 -6.65
C ASP A 16 -0.28 -0.70 -5.74
N GLU A 17 0.09 -0.57 -4.46
CA GLU A 17 -0.07 -1.64 -3.47
C GLU A 17 -1.56 -1.95 -3.21
N LEU A 18 -2.42 -0.94 -3.10
CA LEU A 18 -3.87 -1.14 -2.92
C LEU A 18 -4.52 -1.89 -4.09
N ALA A 19 -4.00 -1.75 -5.31
CA ALA A 19 -4.50 -2.50 -6.46
C ALA A 19 -4.42 -4.02 -6.25
N CYS A 20 -3.48 -4.51 -5.44
CA CYS A 20 -3.36 -5.93 -5.10
C CYS A 20 -4.48 -6.44 -4.16
N TYR A 21 -5.24 -5.54 -3.54
CA TYR A 21 -6.35 -5.87 -2.64
C TYR A 21 -7.74 -5.72 -3.29
N LEU A 22 -7.78 -5.25 -4.54
CA LEU A 22 -9.02 -5.02 -5.27
C LEU A 22 -9.72 -6.36 -5.60
N GLN A 23 -10.99 -6.49 -5.20
CA GLN A 23 -11.75 -7.73 -5.38
C GLN A 23 -12.32 -7.91 -6.80
N ALA A 24 -12.64 -6.80 -7.46
CA ALA A 24 -13.22 -6.79 -8.80
C ALA A 24 -12.94 -5.45 -9.48
N ALA A 25 -13.17 -5.37 -10.79
CA ALA A 25 -13.12 -4.11 -11.51
C ALA A 25 -14.08 -3.08 -10.89
N ALA A 26 -13.71 -1.80 -11.01
CA ALA A 26 -14.53 -0.71 -10.50
C ALA A 26 -15.93 -0.77 -11.12
N SER A 27 -16.96 -0.66 -10.29
CA SER A 27 -18.35 -0.66 -10.74
C SER A 27 -18.81 0.78 -10.92
N GLU A 28 -19.41 1.09 -12.08
CA GLU A 28 -20.03 2.39 -12.31
C GLU A 28 -21.34 2.50 -11.53
N ILE A 29 -21.51 3.60 -10.82
CA ILE A 29 -22.67 3.85 -9.95
C ILE A 29 -23.47 5.03 -10.49
N VAL A 30 -24.79 4.90 -10.48
CA VAL A 30 -25.69 6.01 -10.74
C VAL A 30 -26.10 6.62 -9.40
N LEU A 31 -25.77 7.89 -9.19
CA LEU A 31 -26.13 8.60 -7.97
C LEU A 31 -27.56 9.17 -8.08
N PRO A 32 -28.40 8.99 -7.05
CA PRO A 32 -29.77 9.49 -7.05
C PRO A 32 -29.76 11.02 -7.09
N ASN A 33 -30.71 11.60 -7.81
CA ASN A 33 -30.95 13.05 -7.88
C ASN A 33 -29.80 13.91 -8.45
N LEU A 34 -28.66 13.34 -8.84
CA LEU A 34 -27.55 14.09 -9.42
C LEU A 34 -27.81 14.57 -10.86
N GLN A 35 -28.78 13.95 -11.54
CA GLN A 35 -29.24 14.36 -12.87
C GLN A 35 -29.88 15.76 -12.90
N THR A 36 -30.24 16.32 -11.74
CA THR A 36 -30.75 17.69 -11.61
C THR A 36 -29.65 18.75 -11.65
N ILE A 37 -28.39 18.32 -11.55
CA ILE A 37 -27.24 19.20 -11.66
C ILE A 37 -26.85 19.25 -13.14
N GLU A 38 -26.76 20.47 -13.71
CA GLU A 38 -26.21 20.73 -15.05
C GLU A 38 -24.69 20.48 -15.11
N ALA A 39 -24.24 19.32 -14.64
CA ALA A 39 -22.85 18.90 -14.60
C ALA A 39 -22.76 17.46 -15.06
N ARG A 40 -21.74 17.15 -15.87
CA ARG A 40 -21.40 15.76 -16.16
C ARG A 40 -20.73 15.18 -14.94
N TYR A 41 -21.05 13.94 -14.60
CA TYR A 41 -20.40 13.24 -13.50
C TYR A 41 -20.10 11.79 -13.86
N GLU A 42 -19.14 11.24 -13.15
CA GLU A 42 -18.78 9.83 -13.16
C GLU A 42 -18.59 9.37 -11.72
N ALA A 43 -19.29 8.31 -11.33
CA ALA A 43 -19.13 7.71 -10.01
C ALA A 43 -18.68 6.25 -10.16
N ARG A 44 -17.58 5.88 -9.49
CA ARG A 44 -17.02 4.53 -9.51
C ARG A 44 -16.80 4.00 -8.10
N GLN A 45 -17.22 2.76 -7.87
CA GLN A 45 -17.03 2.07 -6.61
C GLN A 45 -15.93 1.03 -6.71
N TYR A 46 -15.03 1.04 -5.74
CA TYR A 46 -13.93 0.10 -5.57
C TYR A 46 -14.09 -0.65 -4.25
N HIS A 47 -13.89 -1.97 -4.29
CA HIS A 47 -13.97 -2.85 -3.13
C HIS A 47 -12.60 -3.47 -2.86
N TYR A 48 -11.98 -3.05 -1.77
CA TYR A 48 -10.69 -3.57 -1.32
C TYR A 48 -10.89 -4.49 -0.11
N GLN A 49 -10.29 -5.67 -0.17
CA GLN A 49 -10.25 -6.61 0.95
C GLN A 49 -8.85 -6.60 1.56
N LEU A 50 -8.63 -5.72 2.55
CA LEU A 50 -7.40 -5.74 3.33
C LEU A 50 -7.45 -6.88 4.36
N ARG A 51 -6.30 -7.19 4.95
CA ARG A 51 -6.19 -8.15 6.06
C ARG A 51 -6.86 -7.62 7.33
N LEU A 52 -6.80 -6.31 7.54
CA LEU A 52 -7.38 -5.62 8.69
C LEU A 52 -8.90 -5.39 8.57
N GLY A 53 -9.44 -5.43 7.34
CA GLY A 53 -10.88 -5.32 7.10
C GLY A 53 -11.22 -4.90 5.66
N LYS A 54 -12.48 -4.50 5.44
CA LYS A 54 -12.99 -4.11 4.12
C LYS A 54 -12.92 -2.59 3.94
N LEU A 55 -12.34 -2.12 2.83
CA LEU A 55 -12.37 -0.72 2.44
C LEU A 55 -13.23 -0.57 1.19
N GLN A 56 -14.29 0.23 1.29
CA GLN A 56 -15.10 0.65 0.15
C GLN A 56 -14.76 2.08 -0.20
N LEU A 57 -14.34 2.29 -1.44
CA LEU A 57 -13.98 3.61 -1.95
C LEU A 57 -14.93 3.98 -3.09
N LEU A 58 -15.68 5.06 -2.92
CA LEU A 58 -16.48 5.69 -3.94
C LEU A 58 -15.72 6.92 -4.46
N THR A 59 -15.34 6.92 -5.73
CA THR A 59 -14.78 8.10 -6.39
C THR A 59 -15.87 8.78 -7.18
N LEU A 60 -16.06 10.08 -6.96
CA LEU A 60 -17.02 10.92 -7.68
C LEU A 60 -16.28 12.05 -8.39
N THR A 61 -16.26 11.98 -9.71
CA THR A 61 -15.71 13.04 -10.57
C THR A 61 -16.86 13.87 -11.11
N VAL A 62 -16.84 15.18 -10.86
CA VAL A 62 -17.80 16.14 -11.39
C VAL A 62 -17.08 17.08 -12.34
N THR A 63 -17.55 17.16 -13.59
CA THR A 63 -16.99 18.00 -14.64
C THR A 63 -17.86 19.23 -14.86
N LEU A 64 -17.26 20.39 -14.68
CA LEU A 64 -17.88 21.71 -14.79
C LEU A 64 -17.30 22.53 -15.94
N PRO A 65 -18.06 23.46 -16.54
CA PRO A 65 -17.50 24.46 -17.43
C PRO A 65 -16.43 25.33 -16.74
N SER A 66 -15.37 25.71 -17.45
CA SER A 66 -14.29 26.55 -16.88
C SER A 66 -14.75 27.91 -16.33
N GLU A 67 -15.88 28.43 -16.82
CA GLU A 67 -16.44 29.74 -16.44
C GLU A 67 -17.46 29.64 -15.27
N THR A 68 -17.53 28.49 -14.59
CA THR A 68 -18.51 28.27 -13.50
C THR A 68 -18.20 29.16 -12.30
N SER A 69 -19.20 29.88 -11.80
CA SER A 69 -19.07 30.76 -10.63
C SER A 69 -18.83 29.97 -9.33
N LEU A 70 -18.18 30.59 -8.35
CA LEU A 70 -17.88 29.97 -7.05
C LEU A 70 -19.15 29.45 -6.34
N ALA A 71 -20.23 30.24 -6.32
CA ALA A 71 -21.49 29.84 -5.69
C ALA A 71 -22.10 28.60 -6.37
N LYS A 72 -21.99 28.49 -7.70
CA LYS A 72 -22.45 27.30 -8.43
C LYS A 72 -21.54 26.10 -8.15
N ILE A 73 -20.22 26.28 -8.05
CA ILE A 73 -19.29 25.22 -7.64
C ILE A 73 -19.64 24.67 -6.26
N GLU A 74 -19.88 25.53 -5.28
CA GLU A 74 -20.25 25.13 -3.92
C GLU A 74 -21.59 24.39 -3.88
N SER A 75 -22.59 24.89 -4.60
CA SER A 75 -23.90 24.26 -4.74
C SER A 75 -23.81 22.87 -5.37
N VAL A 76 -23.05 22.74 -6.47
CA VAL A 76 -22.81 21.45 -7.13
C VAL A 76 -22.09 20.48 -6.20
N ARG A 77 -21.02 20.94 -5.53
CA ARG A 77 -20.26 20.13 -4.57
C ARG A 77 -21.16 19.60 -3.45
N MET A 78 -22.01 20.46 -2.89
CA MET A 78 -22.95 20.08 -1.83
C MET A 78 -23.97 19.05 -2.32
N ALA A 79 -24.56 19.27 -3.49
CA ALA A 79 -25.52 18.36 -4.08
C ALA A 79 -24.90 17.00 -4.45
N ALA A 80 -23.65 16.99 -4.94
CA ALA A 80 -22.83 15.81 -5.17
C ALA A 80 -22.61 14.97 -3.92
N VAL A 81 -22.19 15.61 -2.83
CA VAL A 81 -22.01 14.94 -1.54
C VAL A 81 -23.33 14.39 -1.00
N LYS A 82 -24.41 15.17 -1.03
CA LYS A 82 -25.74 14.72 -0.56
C LYS A 82 -26.29 13.54 -1.37
N ALA A 83 -26.08 13.52 -2.67
CA ALA A 83 -26.48 12.39 -3.52
C ALA A 83 -25.69 11.12 -3.20
N ALA A 84 -24.37 11.25 -2.99
CA ALA A 84 -23.52 10.13 -2.57
C ALA A 84 -23.92 9.59 -1.19
N LEU A 85 -24.25 10.47 -0.23
CA LEU A 85 -24.76 10.09 1.09
C LEU A 85 -26.12 9.38 1.00
N ALA A 86 -27.05 9.88 0.18
CA ALA A 86 -28.35 9.24 -0.02
C ALA A 86 -28.22 7.85 -0.65
N TRP A 87 -27.32 7.70 -1.61
CA TRP A 87 -26.97 6.40 -2.19
C TRP A 87 -26.38 5.47 -1.13
N HIS A 88 -25.42 5.96 -0.35
CA HIS A 88 -24.74 5.19 0.69
C HIS A 88 -25.68 4.69 1.78
N LYS A 89 -26.59 5.54 2.26
CA LYS A 89 -27.66 5.15 3.21
C LYS A 89 -28.58 4.06 2.64
N SER A 90 -28.92 4.16 1.35
CA SER A 90 -29.74 3.15 0.67
C SER A 90 -29.00 1.82 0.53
N TYR A 91 -27.71 1.88 0.20
CA TYR A 91 -26.83 0.72 0.04
C TYR A 91 -26.60 -0.03 1.37
N THR A 92 -26.25 0.71 2.42
CA THR A 92 -26.03 0.14 3.77
C THR A 92 -27.30 -0.47 4.37
N SER A 93 -28.47 0.14 4.14
CA SER A 93 -29.77 -0.41 4.56
C SER A 93 -30.11 -1.77 3.92
N GLN A 94 -29.51 -2.08 2.78
CA GLN A 94 -29.70 -3.36 2.07
C GLN A 94 -28.64 -4.41 2.44
N SER A 95 -27.49 -3.98 2.94
CA SER A 95 -26.38 -4.84 3.34
C SER A 95 -26.59 -5.38 4.77
N LYS A 96 -26.87 -6.68 4.89
CA LYS A 96 -27.05 -7.37 6.18
C LYS A 96 -25.74 -7.85 6.82
N ASP A 97 -24.58 -7.49 6.28
CA ASP A 97 -23.28 -8.04 6.70
C ASP A 97 -22.72 -7.31 7.93
N ALA A 98 -23.29 -7.59 9.10
CA ALA A 98 -22.92 -6.99 10.38
C ALA A 98 -21.69 -7.62 11.09
N GLN A 99 -20.71 -8.17 10.37
CA GLN A 99 -19.66 -9.00 11.02
C GLN A 99 -18.19 -8.63 10.75
N LEU A 100 -17.88 -7.71 9.83
CA LEU A 100 -16.49 -7.30 9.57
C LEU A 100 -16.31 -5.79 9.74
N LEU A 101 -15.21 -5.39 10.37
CA LEU A 101 -14.78 -3.99 10.41
C LEU A 101 -14.62 -3.49 8.97
N SER A 102 -15.33 -2.41 8.63
CA SER A 102 -15.26 -1.79 7.32
C SER A 102 -15.18 -0.27 7.41
N TYR A 103 -14.40 0.31 6.49
CA TYR A 103 -14.38 1.74 6.26
C TYR A 103 -14.98 2.05 4.89
N GLU A 104 -15.72 3.14 4.84
CA GLU A 104 -16.39 3.63 3.66
C GLU A 104 -15.92 5.06 3.41
N VAL A 105 -15.40 5.28 2.21
CA VAL A 105 -14.73 6.52 1.83
C VAL A 105 -15.33 7.06 0.54
N LEU A 106 -15.62 8.36 0.52
CA LEU A 106 -15.99 9.13 -0.67
C LEU A 106 -14.85 10.08 -1.03
N VAL A 107 -14.34 10.01 -2.25
CA VAL A 107 -13.37 10.96 -2.81
C VAL A 107 -14.03 11.79 -3.90
N VAL A 108 -14.08 13.11 -3.70
CA VAL A 108 -14.72 14.04 -4.63
C VAL A 108 -13.66 14.80 -5.43
N ASP A 109 -13.71 14.61 -6.75
CA ASP A 109 -12.88 15.30 -7.73
C ASP A 109 -13.75 16.27 -8.54
N ILE A 110 -13.35 17.55 -8.63
CA ILE A 110 -14.04 18.55 -9.43
C ILE A 110 -13.08 19.00 -10.53
N GLN A 111 -13.45 18.70 -11.77
CA GLN A 111 -12.66 18.99 -12.96
C GLN A 111 -13.34 20.07 -13.81
N PHE A 112 -12.55 20.85 -14.52
CA PHE A 112 -13.04 21.84 -15.48
C PHE A 112 -12.79 21.36 -16.90
N SER A 113 -13.84 21.35 -17.73
CA SER A 113 -13.72 21.09 -19.17
C SER A 113 -13.54 22.39 -19.93
N GLU A 114 -12.43 22.51 -20.66
CA GLU A 114 -12.30 23.49 -21.74
C GLU A 114 -13.01 22.93 -22.97
N HIS A 115 -14.24 23.35 -23.30
CA HIS A 115 -14.76 23.49 -24.69
C HIS A 115 -16.26 23.85 -24.74
N ALA A 116 -16.58 25.05 -25.24
CA ALA A 116 -17.74 25.37 -26.09
C ALA A 116 -17.70 26.85 -26.54
N LYS A 117 -16.82 27.22 -27.48
CA LYS A 117 -16.94 28.51 -28.21
C LYS A 117 -16.84 28.42 -29.74
N ASN A 118 -16.66 27.24 -30.33
CA ASN A 118 -16.53 27.09 -31.80
C ASN A 118 -17.67 26.26 -32.42
N SER A 119 -18.92 26.58 -32.12
CA SER A 119 -20.07 26.06 -32.88
C SER A 119 -21.24 27.03 -32.89
N ILE A 120 -20.99 28.28 -33.25
CA ILE A 120 -22.00 29.18 -33.80
C ILE A 120 -21.31 30.03 -34.85
N ASN A 121 -21.37 29.58 -36.11
CA ASN A 121 -21.44 30.41 -37.32
C ASN A 121 -21.52 29.48 -38.52
N ASN A 122 -22.71 28.90 -38.72
CA ASN A 122 -23.18 28.50 -40.03
C ASN A 122 -24.55 29.17 -40.22
N GLY A 123 -24.61 30.11 -41.16
CA GLY A 123 -25.84 30.71 -41.66
C GLY A 123 -25.71 32.20 -41.96
N GLY A 124 -25.55 32.55 -43.24
CA GLY A 124 -25.84 33.91 -43.73
C GLY A 124 -24.98 34.44 -44.89
N ASP A 125 -25.20 33.90 -46.09
CA ASP A 125 -25.28 34.56 -47.40
C ASP A 125 -24.24 35.57 -47.94
N ASN A 126 -23.70 35.15 -49.10
CA ASN A 126 -23.59 35.83 -50.41
C ASN A 126 -22.56 36.95 -50.72
N ASP A 127 -21.79 36.60 -51.77
CA ASP A 127 -21.52 37.34 -53.01
C ASP A 127 -20.21 38.13 -53.24
N ASN A 128 -19.47 37.57 -54.21
CA ASN A 128 -18.90 38.16 -55.43
C ASN A 128 -17.48 38.74 -55.49
N SER A 129 -16.76 38.21 -56.50
CA SER A 129 -15.72 38.82 -57.35
C SER A 129 -14.34 39.07 -56.72
N SER A 130 -13.20 38.93 -57.41
CA SER A 130 -12.79 38.39 -58.71
C SER A 130 -11.25 38.37 -58.72
N ASP A 131 -10.67 37.70 -59.71
CA ASP A 131 -9.37 37.98 -60.33
C ASP A 131 -8.05 37.44 -59.72
N SER A 132 -7.62 36.34 -60.37
CA SER A 132 -6.42 36.24 -61.22
C SER A 132 -5.02 36.16 -60.60
N ASP A 133 -4.38 35.04 -60.95
CA ASP A 133 -3.03 34.92 -61.53
C ASP A 133 -1.80 35.26 -60.67
N ASN A 134 -1.05 34.24 -60.23
CA ASN A 134 0.08 33.68 -61.00
C ASN A 134 1.05 32.83 -60.15
N ASN A 135 1.15 31.55 -60.54
CA ASN A 135 2.39 30.87 -60.94
C ASN A 135 3.61 30.74 -59.99
N ARG A 136 3.87 29.47 -59.62
CA ARG A 136 5.10 28.66 -59.80
C ARG A 136 5.79 28.10 -58.55
N ASN A 137 5.68 26.77 -58.49
CA ASN A 137 6.72 25.77 -58.28
C ASN A 137 7.48 25.78 -56.94
N ILE A 138 7.39 24.68 -56.17
CA ILE A 138 8.32 23.54 -56.29
C ILE A 138 7.80 22.36 -55.43
N GLU A 139 7.80 21.22 -56.10
CA GLU A 139 7.67 19.81 -55.73
C GLU A 139 8.02 19.30 -54.31
N ASN A 140 7.15 18.39 -53.89
CA ASN A 140 7.42 17.05 -53.33
C ASN A 140 7.44 16.79 -51.81
N ASN A 141 6.57 15.80 -51.51
CA ASN A 141 6.62 14.75 -50.51
C ASN A 141 5.95 14.94 -49.14
N SER A 142 4.88 14.14 -48.99
CA SER A 142 4.54 13.30 -47.84
C SER A 142 4.62 13.94 -46.46
N ASP A 143 3.47 14.17 -45.84
CA ASP A 143 3.02 13.25 -44.80
C ASP A 143 1.61 13.61 -44.32
N PHE A 144 0.77 12.59 -44.23
CA PHE A 144 -0.55 12.63 -43.63
C PHE A 144 -0.36 12.65 -42.10
N GLU A 145 0.17 13.74 -41.54
CA GLU A 145 0.25 13.92 -40.09
C GLU A 145 -1.12 14.34 -39.56
N SER A 146 -1.88 13.34 -39.12
CA SER A 146 -2.97 13.53 -38.17
C SER A 146 -2.41 14.20 -36.91
N ASN A 147 -2.62 15.51 -36.85
CA ASN A 147 -2.23 16.41 -35.79
C ASN A 147 -2.97 16.05 -34.49
N SER A 148 -2.48 15.03 -33.78
CA SER A 148 -2.92 14.67 -32.43
C SER A 148 -2.10 15.49 -31.45
N GLN A 149 -2.57 16.72 -31.20
CA GLN A 149 -2.05 17.52 -30.11
C GLN A 149 -2.21 16.76 -28.78
N PRO A 150 -1.19 16.76 -27.91
CA PRO A 150 -1.29 16.13 -26.59
C PRO A 150 -2.39 16.83 -25.79
N SER A 151 -3.41 16.06 -25.39
CA SER A 151 -4.50 16.53 -24.55
C SER A 151 -3.95 17.22 -23.30
N LYS A 152 -4.22 18.53 -23.14
CA LYS A 152 -3.98 19.23 -21.87
C LYS A 152 -4.71 18.47 -20.76
N LEU A 153 -4.00 18.17 -19.68
CA LEU A 153 -4.60 17.60 -18.46
C LEU A 153 -5.76 18.49 -17.98
N PRO A 154 -6.89 17.91 -17.55
CA PRO A 154 -8.03 18.68 -17.07
C PRO A 154 -7.64 19.53 -15.86
N LYS A 155 -8.06 20.80 -15.84
CA LYS A 155 -7.84 21.69 -14.69
C LYS A 155 -8.69 21.19 -13.53
N ARG A 156 -8.06 20.89 -12.39
CA ARG A 156 -8.73 20.38 -11.18
C ARG A 156 -8.93 21.48 -10.14
N LEU A 157 -10.06 21.48 -9.46
CA LEU A 157 -10.30 22.37 -8.32
C LEU A 157 -9.61 21.82 -7.07
N LYS A 158 -8.79 22.65 -6.43
CA LYS A 158 -8.32 22.38 -5.07
C LYS A 158 -9.39 22.81 -4.07
N HIS A 159 -9.93 21.86 -3.32
CA HIS A 159 -10.94 22.06 -2.28
C HIS A 159 -10.67 21.12 -1.11
N ALA A 160 -11.40 21.24 0.00
CA ALA A 160 -11.21 20.40 1.18
C ALA A 160 -12.54 20.24 1.96
N PHE A 161 -12.63 19.16 2.73
CA PHE A 161 -13.73 18.87 3.67
C PHE A 161 -13.15 18.74 5.08
N ALA A 162 -12.85 19.87 5.73
CA ALA A 162 -12.34 19.86 7.10
C ALA A 162 -13.45 19.50 8.12
N ALA A 163 -13.09 19.22 9.37
CA ALA A 163 -14.05 18.88 10.43
C ALA A 163 -15.26 19.84 10.53
N ARG A 164 -15.06 21.14 10.27
CA ARG A 164 -16.16 22.13 10.26
C ARG A 164 -17.22 21.85 9.19
N TYR A 165 -16.82 21.39 8.01
CA TYR A 165 -17.77 21.02 6.95
C TYR A 165 -18.74 19.94 7.44
N PHE A 166 -18.21 18.93 8.15
CA PHE A 166 -19.01 17.87 8.75
C PHE A 166 -19.94 18.40 9.86
N MET A 167 -19.45 19.36 10.66
CA MET A 167 -20.19 19.97 11.77
C MET A 167 -21.19 21.05 11.38
N GLU A 168 -21.14 21.59 10.17
CA GLU A 168 -22.00 22.71 9.75
C GLU A 168 -22.92 22.27 8.62
N ASP A 169 -22.40 21.52 7.64
CA ASP A 169 -23.11 21.20 6.41
C ASP A 169 -23.67 19.77 6.37
N LEU A 170 -23.17 18.86 7.22
CA LEU A 170 -23.50 17.42 7.21
C LEU A 170 -23.90 16.82 8.58
N VAL A 171 -24.22 17.66 9.57
CA VAL A 171 -24.45 17.26 10.98
C VAL A 171 -25.43 16.10 11.15
N VAL A 172 -26.53 16.12 10.40
CA VAL A 172 -27.63 15.15 10.50
C VAL A 172 -27.24 13.78 9.92
N ASP A 173 -26.21 13.72 9.08
CA ASP A 173 -25.79 12.49 8.41
C ASP A 173 -24.69 11.72 9.17
N ILE A 174 -24.10 12.32 10.21
CA ILE A 174 -23.00 11.73 11.00
C ILE A 174 -23.52 11.01 12.26
N SER A 175 -24.67 11.42 12.81
CA SER A 175 -25.16 10.92 14.11
C SER A 175 -25.79 9.53 14.09
N ASP A 176 -26.20 9.04 12.92
CA ASP A 176 -27.22 7.98 12.83
C ASP A 176 -26.74 6.60 12.32
N SER A 177 -25.48 6.44 11.89
CA SER A 177 -25.00 5.15 11.33
C SER A 177 -23.76 4.60 12.05
N GLY A 178 -23.75 3.27 12.29
CA GLY A 178 -22.58 2.53 12.80
C GLY A 178 -21.41 2.43 11.82
N GLN A 179 -21.60 2.86 10.57
CA GLN A 179 -20.56 3.04 9.56
C GLN A 179 -20.73 4.44 8.95
N GLN A 180 -19.83 5.34 9.32
CA GLN A 180 -19.84 6.74 8.88
C GLN A 180 -19.01 6.87 7.60
N LEU A 181 -19.60 7.47 6.56
CA LEU A 181 -18.92 7.77 5.30
C LEU A 181 -17.89 8.89 5.52
N GLN A 182 -16.61 8.61 5.33
CA GLN A 182 -15.54 9.61 5.39
C GLN A 182 -15.39 10.27 4.03
N ILE A 183 -15.37 11.60 3.98
CA ILE A 183 -15.38 12.36 2.72
C ILE A 183 -14.08 13.15 2.57
N PHE A 184 -13.39 12.95 1.46
CA PHE A 184 -12.15 13.64 1.13
C PHE A 184 -12.25 14.34 -0.23
N SER A 185 -11.52 15.44 -0.38
CA SER A 185 -11.25 15.97 -1.71
C SER A 185 -10.24 15.05 -2.41
N TRP A 186 -10.24 15.09 -3.74
CA TRP A 186 -9.20 14.42 -4.53
C TRP A 186 -7.78 14.77 -4.07
N HIS A 187 -7.51 16.05 -3.84
CA HIS A 187 -6.18 16.52 -3.47
C HIS A 187 -5.76 16.03 -2.08
N ASP A 188 -6.68 16.06 -1.12
CA ASP A 188 -6.42 15.58 0.24
C ASP A 188 -6.18 14.08 0.24
N TRP A 189 -7.01 13.31 -0.49
CA TRP A 189 -6.83 11.86 -0.64
C TRP A 189 -5.46 11.50 -1.21
N CYS A 190 -5.03 12.15 -2.30
CA CYS A 190 -3.69 11.93 -2.84
C CYS A 190 -2.58 12.28 -1.84
N SER A 191 -2.74 13.39 -1.12
CA SER A 191 -1.76 13.82 -0.11
C SER A 191 -1.66 12.83 1.05
N ILE A 192 -2.80 12.26 1.48
CA ILE A 192 -2.90 11.22 2.50
C ILE A 192 -2.18 9.95 2.04
N MET A 193 -2.48 9.51 0.82
CA MET A 193 -1.88 8.30 0.23
C MET A 193 -0.35 8.41 0.11
N LEU A 194 0.17 9.59 -0.24
CA LEU A 194 1.60 9.84 -0.30
C LEU A 194 2.28 9.81 1.08
N ALA A 195 1.58 10.21 2.14
CA ALA A 195 2.13 10.32 3.48
C ALA A 195 2.08 9.01 4.29
N LEU A 196 1.04 8.18 4.15
CA LEU A 196 0.86 6.97 4.96
C LEU A 196 1.71 5.77 4.49
N GLN A 197 2.08 5.72 3.21
CA GLN A 197 3.05 4.79 2.60
C GLN A 197 2.77 3.29 2.69
N THR A 198 1.88 2.80 3.56
CA THR A 198 1.46 1.39 3.63
C THR A 198 -0.05 1.25 3.76
N PRO A 199 -0.64 0.11 3.33
CA PRO A 199 -2.07 -0.17 3.49
C PRO A 199 -2.49 -0.26 4.96
N CYS A 200 -1.58 -0.70 5.85
CA CYS A 200 -1.86 -0.84 7.28
C CYS A 200 -2.02 0.55 7.93
N GLU A 201 -1.15 1.49 7.55
CA GLU A 201 -1.22 2.86 8.04
C GLU A 201 -2.42 3.62 7.47
N LEU A 202 -2.82 3.36 6.21
CA LEU A 202 -4.10 3.84 5.68
C LEU A 202 -5.27 3.37 6.53
N TRP A 203 -5.34 2.07 6.82
CA TRP A 203 -6.42 1.51 7.63
C TRP A 203 -6.50 2.15 9.02
N ARG A 204 -5.35 2.29 9.70
CA ARG A 204 -5.28 2.92 11.03
C ARG A 204 -5.63 4.40 10.99
N PHE A 205 -5.20 5.11 9.95
CA PHE A 205 -5.53 6.51 9.76
C PHE A 205 -7.02 6.72 9.56
N LEU A 206 -7.70 5.87 8.77
CA LEU A 206 -9.16 5.97 8.58
C LEU A 206 -9.93 5.75 9.90
N GLY A 207 -9.43 4.88 10.79
CA GLY A 207 -9.99 4.76 12.14
C GLY A 207 -9.76 6.00 12.98
N TYR A 208 -8.53 6.52 12.97
CA TYR A 208 -8.16 7.74 13.69
C TYR A 208 -8.94 8.98 13.20
N HIS A 209 -9.10 9.13 11.88
CA HIS A 209 -9.88 10.22 11.27
C HIS A 209 -11.34 10.16 11.72
N LEU A 210 -11.93 8.96 11.71
CA LEU A 210 -13.29 8.75 12.20
C LEU A 210 -13.46 9.14 13.67
N GLU A 211 -12.53 8.71 14.54
CA GLU A 211 -12.53 9.09 15.96
C GLU A 211 -12.45 10.61 16.14
N GLN A 212 -11.61 11.30 15.35
CA GLN A 212 -11.47 12.75 15.39
C GLN A 212 -12.72 13.49 14.88
N LEU A 213 -13.41 12.96 13.86
CA LEU A 213 -14.70 13.48 13.41
C LEU A 213 -15.78 13.32 14.48
N GLN A 214 -15.88 12.14 15.09
CA GLN A 214 -16.84 11.85 16.16
C GLN A 214 -16.61 12.75 17.39
N GLN A 215 -15.34 12.96 17.74
CA GLN A 215 -14.97 13.91 18.79
C GLN A 215 -15.45 15.32 18.45
N SER A 216 -15.23 15.77 17.20
CA SER A 216 -15.63 17.11 16.76
C SER A 216 -17.13 17.35 16.86
N VAL A 217 -17.92 16.36 16.42
CA VAL A 217 -19.38 16.41 16.50
C VAL A 217 -19.84 16.40 17.96
N SER A 218 -19.27 15.54 18.80
CA SER A 218 -19.66 15.40 20.20
C SER A 218 -19.29 16.61 21.05
N SER A 219 -18.13 17.24 20.80
CA SER A 219 -17.67 18.41 21.55
C SER A 219 -18.12 19.74 20.93
N HIS A 220 -18.77 19.72 19.76
CA HIS A 220 -19.05 20.90 18.94
C HIS A 220 -17.82 21.80 18.69
N ILE A 221 -16.63 21.20 18.63
CA ILE A 221 -15.36 21.89 18.39
C ILE A 221 -14.58 21.08 17.36
N ALA A 222 -14.23 21.69 16.24
CA ALA A 222 -13.42 21.05 15.21
C ALA A 222 -12.08 20.56 15.81
N SER A 223 -11.85 19.24 15.81
CA SER A 223 -10.63 18.62 16.33
C SER A 223 -9.43 18.84 15.40
N PHE A 224 -9.66 19.11 14.11
CA PHE A 224 -8.64 19.46 13.14
C PHE A 224 -9.11 20.53 12.14
N GLU A 225 -8.15 21.28 11.60
CA GLU A 225 -8.39 22.37 10.64
C GLU A 225 -8.25 21.93 9.18
N SER A 226 -7.43 20.91 8.91
CA SER A 226 -7.17 20.41 7.55
C SER A 226 -6.70 18.95 7.58
N GLU A 227 -6.86 18.27 6.44
CA GLU A 227 -6.40 16.90 6.24
C GLU A 227 -4.87 16.75 6.34
N GLU A 228 -4.13 17.78 5.90
CA GLU A 228 -2.67 17.83 6.07
C GLU A 228 -2.25 17.89 7.55
N ARG A 229 -3.04 18.56 8.40
CA ARG A 229 -2.71 18.69 9.82
C ARG A 229 -3.02 17.40 10.58
N ILE A 230 -4.18 16.80 10.33
CA ILE A 230 -4.57 15.55 11.02
C ILE A 230 -3.66 14.38 10.66
N ILE A 231 -3.19 14.27 9.40
CA ILE A 231 -2.24 13.22 9.03
C ILE A 231 -0.87 13.41 9.68
N ARG A 232 -0.38 14.65 9.77
CA ARG A 232 0.87 14.94 10.50
C ARG A 232 0.73 14.62 11.98
N GLN A 233 -0.43 14.92 12.58
CA GLN A 233 -0.72 14.55 13.96
C GLN A 233 -0.76 13.04 14.14
N PHE A 234 -1.38 12.30 13.23
CA PHE A 234 -1.40 10.83 13.25
C PHE A 234 0.01 10.24 13.17
N LEU A 235 0.82 10.67 12.19
CA LEU A 235 2.18 10.14 11.98
C LEU A 235 3.17 10.51 13.10
N SER A 236 2.91 11.61 13.81
CA SER A 236 3.71 12.01 14.99
C SER A 236 3.15 11.47 16.31
N SER A 237 2.00 10.79 16.28
CA SER A 237 1.37 10.24 17.47
C SER A 237 2.04 8.94 17.91
N VAL A 238 2.23 8.81 19.23
CA VAL A 238 2.68 7.56 19.86
C VAL A 238 1.78 6.36 19.51
N SER A 239 0.50 6.62 19.20
CA SER A 239 -0.45 5.58 18.81
C SER A 239 -0.05 4.83 17.54
N LEU A 240 0.78 5.44 16.68
CA LEU A 240 1.36 4.80 15.51
C LEU A 240 2.08 3.47 15.87
N PHE A 241 2.69 3.41 17.06
CA PHE A 241 3.45 2.25 17.51
C PHE A 241 2.66 1.27 18.39
N ASN A 242 1.41 1.57 18.76
CA ASN A 242 0.66 0.74 19.72
C ASN A 242 0.53 -0.72 19.28
N HIS A 243 0.28 -0.94 17.99
CA HIS A 243 0.17 -2.28 17.43
C HIS A 243 1.50 -3.03 17.47
N ALA A 244 2.57 -2.39 16.99
CA ALA A 244 3.92 -2.95 17.05
C ALA A 244 4.34 -3.28 18.49
N ILE A 245 4.02 -2.43 19.46
CA ILE A 245 4.28 -2.68 20.90
C ILE A 245 3.48 -3.90 21.39
N THR A 246 2.23 -4.04 20.95
CA THR A 246 1.40 -5.20 21.30
C THR A 246 2.01 -6.50 20.76
N VAL A 247 2.50 -6.49 19.53
CA VAL A 247 3.19 -7.62 18.92
C VAL A 247 4.52 -7.90 19.64
N ASP A 248 5.34 -6.88 19.93
CA ASP A 248 6.61 -6.99 20.65
C ASP A 248 6.42 -7.66 22.02
N ASN A 249 5.42 -7.22 22.78
CA ASN A 249 5.06 -7.83 24.06
C ASN A 249 4.60 -9.29 23.92
N ALA A 250 3.85 -9.62 22.87
CA ALA A 250 3.45 -10.98 22.61
C ALA A 250 4.66 -11.88 22.28
N LEU A 251 5.61 -11.39 21.49
CA LEU A 251 6.83 -12.13 21.15
C LEU A 251 7.71 -12.40 22.38
N ILE A 252 7.79 -11.44 23.31
CA ILE A 252 8.46 -11.65 24.61
C ILE A 252 7.72 -12.72 25.42
N LYS A 253 6.39 -12.62 25.51
CA LYS A 253 5.56 -13.62 26.19
C LYS A 253 5.73 -15.03 25.61
N TYR A 254 5.97 -15.15 24.31
CA TYR A 254 6.25 -16.42 23.65
C TYR A 254 7.71 -16.88 23.76
N GLY A 255 8.60 -16.10 24.38
CA GLY A 255 10.02 -16.42 24.52
C GLY A 255 10.82 -16.34 23.21
N ILE A 256 10.25 -15.71 22.19
CA ILE A 256 10.90 -15.50 20.88
C ILE A 256 11.85 -14.33 20.96
N GLN A 257 11.48 -13.33 21.76
CA GLN A 257 12.31 -12.18 22.05
C GLN A 257 12.58 -12.10 23.56
N GLN A 258 13.79 -11.72 23.95
CA GLN A 258 14.18 -11.70 25.36
C GLN A 258 13.89 -10.35 26.03
N ALA A 259 13.92 -9.26 25.27
CA ALA A 259 13.73 -7.89 25.75
C ALA A 259 13.05 -7.05 24.66
N PRO A 260 12.40 -5.93 24.99
CA PRO A 260 11.75 -5.07 23.99
C PRO A 260 12.68 -4.62 22.87
N ASN A 261 12.14 -4.45 21.65
CA ASN A 261 12.94 -3.97 20.53
C ASN A 261 13.42 -2.54 20.80
N SER A 262 14.74 -2.35 20.86
CA SER A 262 15.33 -1.06 21.24
C SER A 262 15.02 0.05 20.24
N ALA A 263 14.86 -0.25 18.95
CA ALA A 263 14.45 0.73 17.95
C ALA A 263 13.00 1.15 18.16
N LEU A 264 12.09 0.20 18.42
CA LEU A 264 10.68 0.49 18.72
C LEU A 264 10.55 1.42 19.93
N ILE A 265 11.24 1.09 21.02
CA ILE A 265 11.25 1.89 22.24
C ILE A 265 11.83 3.28 21.98
N ALA A 266 12.98 3.37 21.30
CA ALA A 266 13.63 4.65 21.01
C ALA A 266 12.74 5.57 20.15
N MET A 267 12.09 5.02 19.12
CA MET A 267 11.20 5.78 18.24
C MET A 267 9.93 6.23 18.97
N SER A 268 9.30 5.32 19.73
CA SER A 268 8.11 5.63 20.53
C SER A 268 8.39 6.72 21.57
N LEU A 269 9.52 6.62 22.29
CA LEU A 269 9.94 7.65 23.26
C LEU A 269 10.29 8.97 22.58
N ALA A 270 10.92 8.94 21.40
CA ALA A 270 11.23 10.14 20.64
C ALA A 270 9.96 10.89 20.23
N GLN A 271 8.92 10.19 19.77
CA GLN A 271 7.63 10.81 19.47
C GLN A 271 6.93 11.31 20.73
N LYS A 272 6.83 10.48 21.78
CA LYS A 272 6.18 10.83 23.05
C LYS A 272 6.75 12.12 23.67
N ASN A 273 8.07 12.27 23.61
CA ASN A 273 8.78 13.40 24.20
C ASN A 273 9.06 14.53 23.20
N GLN A 274 8.55 14.44 21.96
CA GLN A 274 8.79 15.42 20.89
C GLN A 274 10.30 15.71 20.70
N SER A 275 11.10 14.66 20.75
CA SER A 275 12.57 14.76 20.63
C SER A 275 12.98 15.33 19.28
N LYS A 276 14.10 16.05 19.25
CA LYS A 276 14.76 16.51 18.00
C LYS A 276 15.13 15.37 17.05
N THR A 277 15.19 14.13 17.56
CA THR A 277 15.45 12.92 16.75
C THR A 277 14.20 12.31 16.11
N ALA A 278 12.99 12.71 16.51
CA ALA A 278 11.75 12.15 15.95
C ALA A 278 11.64 12.34 14.41
N PRO A 279 11.94 13.53 13.83
CA PRO A 279 11.92 13.71 12.37
C PRO A 279 12.93 12.83 11.62
N MET A 280 14.05 12.48 12.27
CA MET A 280 15.02 11.55 11.69
C MET A 280 14.44 10.15 11.60
N TYR A 281 13.77 9.68 12.67
CA TYR A 281 13.13 8.36 12.68
C TYR A 281 11.98 8.28 11.68
N GLU A 282 11.15 9.32 11.59
CA GLU A 282 10.08 9.42 10.59
C GLU A 282 10.65 9.29 9.16
N ARG A 283 11.73 10.01 8.86
CA ARG A 283 12.39 9.91 7.55
C ARG A 283 12.97 8.52 7.28
N HIS A 284 13.56 7.87 8.29
CA HIS A 284 14.08 6.50 8.14
C HIS A 284 12.97 5.46 7.92
N MET A 285 11.85 5.57 8.63
CA MET A 285 10.68 4.71 8.39
C MET A 285 10.13 4.95 6.99
N ALA A 286 10.06 6.22 6.56
CA ALA A 286 9.58 6.57 5.24
C ALA A 286 10.44 6.01 4.11
N GLN A 287 11.75 6.17 4.24
CA GLN A 287 12.69 5.60 3.30
C GLN A 287 12.59 4.07 3.26
N ALA A 288 12.49 3.43 4.42
CA ALA A 288 12.35 1.97 4.49
C ALA A 288 11.03 1.48 3.87
N ALA A 289 9.94 2.21 4.05
CA ALA A 289 8.66 1.88 3.44
C ALA A 289 8.76 1.89 1.90
N THR A 290 9.31 2.97 1.33
CA THR A 290 9.57 3.09 -0.11
C THR A 290 10.44 1.95 -0.65
N LEU A 291 11.55 1.63 0.04
CA LEU A 291 12.45 0.57 -0.40
C LEU A 291 11.79 -0.81 -0.33
N TRP A 292 11.00 -1.07 0.72
CA TRP A 292 10.25 -2.31 0.83
C TRP A 292 9.17 -2.43 -0.24
N SER A 293 8.49 -1.32 -0.58
CA SER A 293 7.53 -1.27 -1.70
C SER A 293 8.19 -1.61 -3.02
N GLN A 294 9.34 -1.01 -3.32
CA GLN A 294 10.10 -1.27 -4.54
C GLN A 294 10.56 -2.73 -4.60
N LEU A 295 11.09 -3.24 -3.49
CA LEU A 295 11.50 -4.63 -3.35
C LEU A 295 10.32 -5.58 -3.61
N SER A 296 9.20 -5.33 -2.95
CA SER A 296 7.98 -6.14 -3.08
C SER A 296 7.42 -6.09 -4.49
N ALA A 297 7.37 -4.92 -5.12
CA ALA A 297 6.92 -4.77 -6.49
C ALA A 297 7.77 -5.59 -7.48
N GLN A 298 9.09 -5.59 -7.30
CA GLN A 298 10.00 -6.39 -8.13
C GLN A 298 9.83 -7.90 -7.89
N MET A 299 9.75 -8.34 -6.62
CA MET A 299 9.46 -9.73 -6.28
C MET A 299 8.13 -10.20 -6.89
N ILE A 300 7.10 -9.37 -6.80
CA ILE A 300 5.78 -9.63 -7.36
C ILE A 300 5.83 -9.71 -8.88
N HIS A 301 6.50 -8.77 -9.55
CA HIS A 301 6.60 -8.74 -11.00
C HIS A 301 7.31 -9.99 -11.53
N THR A 302 8.44 -10.39 -10.94
CA THR A 302 9.21 -11.55 -11.38
C THR A 302 8.42 -12.84 -11.24
N VAL A 303 7.80 -13.08 -10.08
CA VAL A 303 6.97 -14.28 -9.88
C VAL A 303 5.76 -14.26 -10.82
N SER A 304 5.14 -13.10 -11.06
CA SER A 304 4.04 -12.99 -12.04
C SER A 304 4.48 -13.35 -13.46
N ALA A 305 5.68 -12.91 -13.88
CA ALA A 305 6.24 -13.22 -15.19
C ALA A 305 6.54 -14.72 -15.35
N GLU A 306 7.12 -15.35 -14.33
CA GLU A 306 7.36 -16.79 -14.32
C GLU A 306 6.08 -17.61 -14.37
N LEU A 307 5.05 -17.22 -13.60
CA LEU A 307 3.77 -17.90 -13.61
C LEU A 307 3.10 -17.82 -14.98
N LYS A 308 3.20 -16.67 -15.67
CA LYS A 308 2.72 -16.51 -17.05
C LYS A 308 3.49 -17.39 -18.04
N ALA A 309 4.81 -17.52 -17.87
CA ALA A 309 5.62 -18.40 -18.71
C ALA A 309 5.31 -19.89 -18.49
N LYS A 310 4.85 -20.25 -17.29
CA LYS A 310 4.45 -21.63 -16.91
C LYS A 310 2.96 -21.93 -17.19
N ALA A 311 2.19 -20.97 -17.68
CA ALA A 311 0.72 -21.01 -17.77
C ALA A 311 0.12 -21.87 -18.90
N ASP A 312 0.84 -22.89 -19.38
CA ASP A 312 0.23 -24.04 -20.10
C ASP A 312 -0.41 -25.06 -19.13
N LYS A 313 -0.40 -24.80 -17.82
CA LYS A 313 -1.03 -25.66 -16.79
C LYS A 313 -1.93 -24.83 -15.87
N GLU A 314 -3.22 -25.16 -15.89
CA GLU A 314 -4.32 -24.45 -15.26
C GLU A 314 -4.16 -24.24 -13.73
N SER A 315 -4.69 -23.10 -13.25
CA SER A 315 -5.17 -22.81 -11.87
C SER A 315 -4.25 -22.24 -10.76
N ILE A 316 -3.16 -21.51 -11.07
CA ILE A 316 -2.30 -20.91 -10.00
C ILE A 316 -2.84 -19.57 -9.43
N THR A 317 -3.85 -18.96 -10.05
CA THR A 317 -4.29 -17.57 -9.82
C THR A 317 -4.68 -17.19 -8.38
N PRO A 318 -5.40 -18.01 -7.59
CA PRO A 318 -5.83 -17.61 -6.24
C PRO A 318 -4.68 -17.52 -5.24
N SER A 319 -3.70 -18.43 -5.33
CA SER A 319 -2.57 -18.52 -4.38
C SER A 319 -1.63 -17.31 -4.45
N PHE A 320 -1.46 -16.77 -5.66
CA PHE A 320 -0.55 -15.65 -5.92
C PHE A 320 -1.05 -14.34 -5.33
N SER A 321 -2.35 -14.04 -5.44
CA SER A 321 -2.94 -12.82 -4.86
C SER A 321 -2.79 -12.75 -3.34
N VAL A 322 -3.04 -13.88 -2.65
CA VAL A 322 -2.88 -13.99 -1.21
C VAL A 322 -1.41 -13.82 -0.79
N TRP A 323 -0.47 -14.28 -1.62
CA TRP A 323 0.96 -14.11 -1.40
C TRP A 323 1.41 -12.66 -1.59
N GLN A 324 0.98 -11.98 -2.66
CA GLN A 324 1.27 -10.57 -2.90
C GLN A 324 0.83 -9.73 -1.70
N GLN A 325 -0.40 -9.94 -1.25
CA GLN A 325 -0.97 -9.22 -0.11
C GLN A 325 -0.20 -9.47 1.19
N GLN A 326 0.47 -10.62 1.36
CA GLN A 326 1.27 -10.87 2.58
C GLN A 326 2.56 -10.07 2.62
N LEU A 327 3.18 -9.79 1.48
CA LEU A 327 4.40 -8.97 1.42
C LEU A 327 4.09 -7.48 1.63
N LEU A 328 2.94 -7.04 1.13
CA LEU A 328 2.51 -5.63 1.17
C LEU A 328 1.87 -5.25 2.52
N ASP A 329 1.26 -6.21 3.22
CA ASP A 329 0.58 -6.01 4.51
C ASP A 329 1.58 -5.94 5.69
N GLU A 330 2.59 -5.08 5.56
CA GLU A 330 3.57 -4.78 6.60
C GLU A 330 3.49 -3.32 7.03
N SER A 331 3.46 -3.11 8.35
CA SER A 331 3.51 -1.78 8.97
C SER A 331 4.80 -1.02 8.64
N LEU A 332 4.76 0.32 8.78
CA LEU A 332 5.95 1.18 8.72
C LEU A 332 7.10 0.64 9.59
N PHE A 333 6.81 0.20 10.80
CA PHE A 333 7.85 -0.29 11.72
C PHE A 333 8.41 -1.65 11.28
N SER A 334 7.56 -2.57 10.81
CA SER A 334 8.03 -3.83 10.22
C SER A 334 8.96 -3.60 9.04
N ARG A 335 8.53 -2.74 8.09
CA ARG A 335 9.33 -2.39 6.90
C ARG A 335 10.65 -1.75 7.33
N HIS A 336 10.63 -0.88 8.34
CA HIS A 336 11.83 -0.31 8.93
C HIS A 336 12.81 -1.38 9.43
N GLU A 337 12.36 -2.31 10.27
CA GLU A 337 13.25 -3.34 10.85
C GLU A 337 13.81 -4.31 9.80
N LEU A 338 12.99 -4.69 8.81
CA LEU A 338 13.40 -5.54 7.69
C LEU A 338 14.48 -4.86 6.84
N ILE A 339 14.22 -3.66 6.36
CA ILE A 339 15.17 -2.89 5.55
C ILE A 339 16.43 -2.54 6.37
N ARG A 340 16.28 -2.16 7.64
CA ARG A 340 17.42 -1.90 8.53
C ARG A 340 18.30 -3.14 8.69
N THR A 341 17.74 -4.34 8.64
CA THR A 341 18.50 -5.59 8.70
C THR A 341 19.33 -5.80 7.43
N LEU A 342 18.77 -5.52 6.25
CA LEU A 342 19.51 -5.54 4.98
C LEU A 342 20.69 -4.56 4.99
N TYR A 343 20.46 -3.30 5.40
CA TYR A 343 21.51 -2.27 5.45
C TYR A 343 22.60 -2.50 6.50
N ARG A 344 22.40 -3.44 7.44
CA ARG A 344 23.43 -3.82 8.40
C ARG A 344 24.47 -4.76 7.80
N HIS A 345 24.16 -5.46 6.71
CA HIS A 345 25.07 -6.46 6.14
C HIS A 345 26.42 -5.87 5.67
N PRO A 346 26.47 -4.78 4.88
CA PRO A 346 27.74 -4.20 4.45
C PRO A 346 28.63 -3.71 5.60
N LYS A 347 28.03 -3.48 6.79
CA LYS A 347 28.72 -3.03 8.00
C LYS A 347 29.13 -4.18 8.93
N GLN A 348 28.84 -5.43 8.57
CA GLN A 348 29.27 -6.58 9.35
C GLN A 348 30.78 -6.83 9.21
N GLN A 349 31.34 -7.59 10.13
CA GLN A 349 32.73 -8.03 10.06
C GLN A 349 32.95 -8.85 8.77
N GLN A 350 34.10 -8.64 8.13
CA GLN A 350 34.44 -9.31 6.86
C GLN A 350 34.39 -10.84 6.97
N ALA A 351 34.72 -11.40 8.15
CA ALA A 351 34.59 -12.84 8.41
C ALA A 351 33.14 -13.32 8.25
N LEU A 352 32.17 -12.61 8.83
CA LEU A 352 30.74 -12.95 8.72
C LEU A 352 30.22 -12.78 7.29
N GLN A 353 30.66 -11.75 6.58
CA GLN A 353 30.31 -11.57 5.16
C GLN A 353 30.83 -12.73 4.31
N LYS A 354 32.06 -13.19 4.58
CA LYS A 354 32.66 -14.31 3.87
C LYS A 354 31.96 -15.64 4.16
N THR A 355 31.64 -15.91 5.43
CA THR A 355 31.04 -17.18 5.85
C THR A 355 29.53 -17.25 5.67
N GLY A 356 28.85 -16.12 5.47
CA GLY A 356 27.39 -16.03 5.49
C GLY A 356 26.82 -16.20 6.90
N TYR A 357 25.56 -15.78 7.09
CA TYR A 357 24.85 -15.90 8.36
C TYR A 357 23.34 -15.78 8.19
N VAL A 358 22.58 -16.20 9.22
CA VAL A 358 21.12 -16.15 9.25
C VAL A 358 20.66 -15.15 10.31
N VAL A 359 19.67 -14.34 9.97
CA VAL A 359 18.98 -13.44 10.89
C VAL A 359 17.50 -13.79 10.90
N HIS A 360 16.98 -14.06 12.10
CA HIS A 360 15.54 -14.20 12.30
C HIS A 360 14.93 -12.84 12.59
N GLN A 361 13.90 -12.50 11.84
CA GLN A 361 13.05 -11.34 12.04
C GLN A 361 11.59 -11.79 12.14
N HIS A 362 10.71 -10.87 12.51
CA HIS A 362 9.28 -11.09 12.58
C HIS A 362 8.57 -9.82 12.15
N SER A 363 7.31 -9.98 11.74
CA SER A 363 6.46 -8.84 11.48
C SER A 363 6.03 -8.20 12.81
N TYR A 364 6.02 -6.88 12.85
CA TYR A 364 5.38 -6.08 13.88
C TYR A 364 3.93 -5.70 13.52
N GLU A 365 3.45 -6.15 12.36
CA GLU A 365 2.05 -6.09 11.94
C GLU A 365 1.33 -7.40 12.24
N ASN A 366 1.95 -8.54 11.94
CA ASN A 366 1.33 -9.84 12.10
C ASN A 366 2.18 -10.78 12.93
N LEU A 367 1.73 -11.04 14.15
CA LEU A 367 2.44 -11.87 15.13
C LEU A 367 2.87 -13.24 14.60
N GLY A 368 2.10 -13.85 13.69
CA GLY A 368 2.44 -15.16 13.17
C GLY A 368 3.20 -15.15 11.84
N ARG A 369 3.76 -13.99 11.43
CA ARG A 369 4.59 -13.87 10.25
C ARG A 369 6.05 -13.74 10.68
N HIS A 370 6.84 -14.73 10.28
CA HIS A 370 8.26 -14.78 10.59
C HIS A 370 9.09 -14.65 9.33
N TYR A 371 10.23 -13.99 9.47
CA TYR A 371 11.20 -13.78 8.40
C TYR A 371 12.51 -14.47 8.76
N VAL A 372 13.08 -15.20 7.80
CA VAL A 372 14.40 -15.82 7.89
C VAL A 372 15.24 -15.19 6.78
N LEU A 373 16.13 -14.28 7.15
CA LEU A 373 17.02 -13.60 6.21
C LEU A 373 18.35 -14.36 6.22
N ILE A 374 18.66 -15.01 5.12
CA ILE A 374 19.89 -15.77 4.92
C ILE A 374 20.82 -14.92 4.07
N PHE A 375 21.86 -14.35 4.66
CA PHE A 375 22.91 -13.66 3.93
C PHE A 375 23.91 -14.70 3.45
N TYR A 376 23.97 -14.92 2.13
CA TYR A 376 24.87 -15.90 1.55
C TYR A 376 26.33 -15.52 1.79
N GLY A 377 27.17 -16.53 1.99
CA GLY A 377 28.61 -16.35 2.11
C GLY A 377 29.23 -16.03 0.74
N GLN A 378 30.18 -15.09 0.74
CA GLN A 378 30.96 -14.75 -0.46
C GLN A 378 31.88 -15.89 -0.93
N ASP A 379 32.17 -16.87 -0.06
CA ASP A 379 32.92 -18.06 -0.44
C ASP A 379 32.01 -19.04 -1.22
N VAL A 380 32.24 -19.14 -2.53
CA VAL A 380 31.44 -19.97 -3.45
C VAL A 380 31.44 -21.45 -3.06
N GLN A 381 32.53 -21.95 -2.46
CA GLN A 381 32.65 -23.33 -1.99
C GLN A 381 32.24 -23.50 -0.51
N GLY A 382 31.86 -22.41 0.15
CA GLY A 382 31.44 -22.41 1.55
C GLY A 382 30.09 -23.10 1.76
N GLN A 383 29.89 -23.67 2.95
CA GLN A 383 28.64 -24.35 3.32
C GLN A 383 27.40 -23.43 3.32
N ASN A 384 27.60 -22.12 3.45
CA ASN A 384 26.54 -21.11 3.40
C ASN A 384 26.57 -20.29 2.09
N SER A 385 27.23 -20.79 1.05
CA SER A 385 27.20 -20.14 -0.26
C SER A 385 25.79 -20.23 -0.85
N LYS A 386 25.49 -19.34 -1.80
CA LYS A 386 24.21 -19.36 -2.53
C LYS A 386 23.92 -20.73 -3.14
N ALA A 387 24.91 -21.33 -3.81
CA ALA A 387 24.76 -22.64 -4.45
C ALA A 387 24.45 -23.77 -3.45
N ALA A 388 24.94 -23.67 -2.20
CA ALA A 388 24.68 -24.66 -1.16
C ALA A 388 23.29 -24.50 -0.51
N ILE A 389 22.85 -23.26 -0.28
CA ILE A 389 21.64 -22.98 0.51
C ILE A 389 20.40 -22.80 -0.36
N GLN A 390 20.50 -22.18 -1.54
CA GLN A 390 19.37 -21.88 -2.42
C GLN A 390 18.48 -23.11 -2.71
N PRO A 391 19.01 -24.33 -2.99
CA PRO A 391 18.17 -25.52 -3.22
C PRO A 391 17.38 -25.97 -1.98
N ASN A 392 17.76 -25.51 -0.78
CA ASN A 392 17.22 -25.96 0.51
C ASN A 392 16.30 -24.94 1.18
N LEU A 393 16.01 -23.78 0.55
CA LEU A 393 15.19 -22.72 1.16
C LEU A 393 13.82 -23.21 1.63
N GLN A 394 13.19 -24.10 0.84
CA GLN A 394 11.93 -24.74 1.23
C GLN A 394 12.06 -25.57 2.50
N GLN A 395 13.07 -26.43 2.57
CA GLN A 395 13.30 -27.27 3.75
C GLN A 395 13.60 -26.42 4.97
N ILE A 396 14.38 -25.34 4.83
CA ILE A 396 14.67 -24.40 5.91
C ILE A 396 13.37 -23.75 6.42
N ALA A 397 12.50 -23.32 5.52
CA ALA A 397 11.21 -22.73 5.91
C ALA A 397 10.34 -23.72 6.71
N GLN A 398 10.28 -24.98 6.26
CA GLN A 398 9.56 -26.05 6.94
C GLN A 398 10.17 -26.39 8.31
N ASP A 399 11.49 -26.45 8.40
CA ASP A 399 12.21 -26.71 9.64
C ASP A 399 11.98 -25.58 10.66
N VAL A 400 12.01 -24.33 10.23
CA VAL A 400 11.71 -23.18 11.09
C VAL A 400 10.26 -23.22 11.55
N ALA A 401 9.33 -23.50 10.65
CA ALA A 401 7.91 -23.60 10.97
C ALA A 401 7.58 -24.68 12.00
N THR A 402 8.25 -25.84 11.93
CA THR A 402 8.04 -26.93 12.91
C THR A 402 8.67 -26.66 14.27
N ARG A 403 9.72 -25.83 14.32
CA ARG A 403 10.46 -25.53 15.55
C ARG A 403 9.93 -24.31 16.30
N LEU A 404 9.31 -23.35 15.60
CA LEU A 404 8.71 -22.16 16.20
C LEU A 404 7.51 -22.56 17.05
N PRO A 405 7.58 -22.43 18.39
CA PRO A 405 6.48 -22.79 19.25
C PRO A 405 5.49 -21.63 19.26
N MET A 406 4.65 -21.49 18.23
CA MET A 406 3.63 -20.45 18.15
C MET A 406 2.33 -20.97 17.57
N ALA A 407 1.24 -20.84 18.33
CA ALA A 407 -0.09 -21.23 17.87
C ALA A 407 -0.63 -20.27 16.79
N GLU A 408 -0.14 -19.04 16.78
CA GLU A 408 -0.52 -17.96 15.87
C GLU A 408 0.27 -17.96 14.56
N LEU A 409 1.33 -18.79 14.45
CA LEU A 409 2.16 -18.89 13.25
C LEU A 409 1.30 -19.23 12.02
N HIS A 410 1.26 -18.30 11.06
CA HIS A 410 0.57 -18.50 9.79
C HIS A 410 1.54 -18.71 8.64
N HIS A 411 2.68 -17.99 8.60
CA HIS A 411 3.62 -18.10 7.47
C HIS A 411 5.06 -17.86 7.92
N VAL A 412 5.99 -18.55 7.26
CA VAL A 412 7.44 -18.29 7.34
C VAL A 412 7.92 -17.83 5.97
N ILE A 413 8.56 -16.67 5.92
CA ILE A 413 9.13 -16.06 4.73
C ILE A 413 10.64 -16.19 4.82
N VAL A 414 11.25 -16.87 3.85
CA VAL A 414 12.70 -17.02 3.76
C VAL A 414 13.21 -16.16 2.60
N LEU A 415 14.16 -15.29 2.91
CA LEU A 415 14.86 -14.42 1.96
C LEU A 415 16.33 -14.84 1.92
N GLY A 416 16.75 -15.47 0.81
CA GLY A 416 18.15 -15.69 0.51
C GLY A 416 18.74 -14.45 -0.16
N ILE A 417 19.76 -13.85 0.41
CA ILE A 417 20.23 -12.51 0.07
C ILE A 417 21.69 -12.59 -0.34
N ASP A 418 21.96 -12.20 -1.58
CA ASP A 418 23.31 -12.10 -2.14
C ASP A 418 23.66 -10.63 -2.39
N PHE A 419 24.84 -10.19 -1.95
CA PHE A 419 25.34 -8.85 -2.23
C PHE A 419 26.38 -8.93 -3.35
N ILE A 420 26.01 -8.42 -4.52
CA ILE A 420 26.83 -8.48 -5.72
C ILE A 420 27.47 -7.11 -5.93
N SER A 421 28.80 -7.05 -5.89
CA SER A 421 29.54 -5.83 -6.22
C SER A 421 30.13 -5.94 -7.62
N GLU A 422 29.55 -5.21 -8.58
CA GLU A 422 29.99 -5.17 -9.98
C GLU A 422 30.18 -3.73 -10.43
N ALA A 423 31.31 -3.44 -11.11
CA ALA A 423 31.61 -2.12 -11.67
C ALA A 423 31.53 -0.92 -10.69
N GLY A 424 31.73 -1.15 -9.38
CA GLY A 424 31.63 -0.12 -8.35
C GLY A 424 30.22 0.15 -7.84
N GLU A 425 29.21 -0.57 -8.36
CA GLU A 425 27.86 -0.60 -7.85
C GLU A 425 27.62 -1.87 -7.02
N THR A 426 26.74 -1.79 -6.01
CA THR A 426 26.37 -2.93 -5.19
C THR A 426 24.90 -3.22 -5.36
N PHE A 427 24.61 -4.42 -5.85
CA PHE A 427 23.27 -4.94 -6.06
C PHE A 427 22.94 -5.96 -4.98
N ILE A 428 21.64 -6.13 -4.70
CA ILE A 428 21.18 -7.20 -3.82
C ILE A 428 20.31 -8.13 -4.66
N ASP A 429 20.72 -9.37 -4.81
CA ASP A 429 19.91 -10.43 -5.41
C ASP A 429 19.15 -11.17 -4.29
N ILE A 430 17.84 -11.35 -4.43
CA ILE A 430 17.00 -11.97 -3.38
C ILE A 430 16.28 -13.19 -3.94
N ASP A 431 16.66 -14.36 -3.44
CA ASP A 431 15.85 -15.56 -3.55
C ASP A 431 14.73 -15.51 -2.50
N LEU A 432 13.50 -15.80 -2.90
CA LEU A 432 12.33 -15.74 -2.01
C LEU A 432 11.61 -17.09 -1.97
N TRP A 433 11.37 -17.57 -0.76
CA TRP A 433 10.48 -18.69 -0.49
C TRP A 433 9.48 -18.34 0.61
N ILE A 434 8.20 -18.67 0.42
CA ILE A 434 7.16 -18.51 1.45
C ILE A 434 6.56 -19.87 1.76
N GLN A 435 6.64 -20.27 3.02
CA GLN A 435 5.99 -21.46 3.55
C GLN A 435 4.69 -21.05 4.25
N PRO A 436 3.51 -21.26 3.63
CA PRO A 436 2.25 -21.12 4.34
C PRO A 436 2.09 -22.24 5.37
N MET A 437 1.41 -21.92 6.47
CA MET A 437 1.02 -22.87 7.49
C MET A 437 -0.49 -23.09 7.44
N ASN A 438 -0.88 -24.36 7.50
CA ASN A 438 -2.27 -24.69 7.77
C ASN A 438 -2.65 -24.13 9.14
N SER A 439 -3.84 -23.55 9.25
CA SER A 439 -4.35 -23.08 10.52
C SER A 439 -4.36 -24.24 11.52
N MET A 440 -3.55 -24.15 12.58
CA MET A 440 -3.62 -25.13 13.67
C MET A 440 -5.06 -25.21 14.18
N THR A 441 -5.59 -26.43 14.29
CA THR A 441 -6.88 -26.71 14.92
C THR A 441 -6.87 -26.19 16.36
N GLN A 442 -8.05 -25.94 16.95
CA GLN A 442 -8.11 -25.47 18.35
C GLN A 442 -7.40 -26.41 19.32
N ARG A 443 -7.45 -27.72 19.05
CA ARG A 443 -6.76 -28.75 19.83
C ARG A 443 -5.23 -28.64 19.69
N GLU A 444 -4.72 -28.48 18.47
CA GLU A 444 -3.28 -28.26 18.23
C GLU A 444 -2.81 -26.95 18.86
N ARG A 445 -3.61 -25.87 18.77
CA ARG A 445 -3.30 -24.60 19.44
C ARG A 445 -3.24 -24.75 20.96
N GLN A 446 -4.16 -25.50 21.56
CA GLN A 446 -4.16 -25.76 23.00
C GLN A 446 -2.96 -26.61 23.43
N LEU A 447 -2.62 -27.65 22.66
CA LEU A 447 -1.42 -28.47 22.86
C LEU A 447 -0.14 -27.65 22.73
N THR A 448 -0.01 -26.83 21.69
CA THR A 448 1.13 -25.93 21.49
C THR A 448 1.24 -24.94 22.64
N LYS A 449 0.13 -24.36 23.12
CA LYS A 449 0.11 -23.48 24.30
C LYS A 449 0.49 -24.20 25.59
N GLN A 450 0.10 -25.47 25.76
CA GLN A 450 0.52 -26.28 26.91
C GLN A 450 2.01 -26.62 26.83
N ILE A 451 2.52 -27.02 25.67
CA ILE A 451 3.94 -27.29 25.44
C ILE A 451 4.78 -26.03 25.64
N GLN A 452 4.32 -24.86 25.20
CA GLN A 452 4.97 -23.58 25.47
C GLN A 452 5.08 -23.30 26.97
N ARG A 453 3.98 -23.47 27.72
CA ARG A 453 3.98 -23.28 29.18
C ARG A 453 4.93 -24.25 29.88
N LEU A 454 4.99 -25.49 29.40
CA LEU A 454 5.92 -26.51 29.90
C LEU A 454 7.39 -26.16 29.58
N LYS A 455 7.69 -25.69 28.36
CA LYS A 455 9.04 -25.23 27.96
C LYS A 455 9.50 -23.98 28.71
N GLN A 456 8.57 -23.12 29.12
CA GLN A 456 8.85 -21.98 30.01
C GLN A 456 9.15 -22.43 31.46
N GLN A 457 8.78 -23.66 31.83
CA GLN A 457 9.00 -24.26 33.15
C GLN A 457 10.13 -25.32 33.17
N GLY A 458 10.64 -25.74 32.01
CA GLY A 458 11.71 -26.72 31.88
C GLY A 458 12.48 -26.52 30.59
N THR A 459 13.79 -26.32 30.72
CA THR A 459 14.72 -26.26 29.59
C THR A 459 14.93 -27.66 29.05
N GLU A 460 14.32 -28.03 27.91
CA GLU A 460 14.82 -29.14 27.07
C GLU A 460 14.19 -29.17 25.67
N GLN A 461 15.04 -29.45 24.67
CA GLN A 461 14.71 -29.61 23.24
C GLN A 461 14.41 -31.09 22.91
N PRO A 462 13.56 -31.36 21.90
CA PRO A 462 13.65 -32.62 21.18
C PRO A 462 13.99 -32.44 19.69
N THR A 463 14.87 -33.33 19.22
CA THR A 463 15.37 -33.54 17.85
C THR A 463 14.31 -34.11 16.90
N SER A 464 14.24 -33.62 15.67
CA SER A 464 13.38 -34.16 14.60
C SER A 464 14.14 -35.02 13.57
N LYS A 465 13.46 -36.05 13.06
CA LYS A 465 13.96 -37.04 12.08
C LYS A 465 13.85 -36.51 10.64
N LYS A 466 14.84 -36.86 9.82
CA LYS A 466 14.93 -36.58 8.36
C LYS A 466 13.87 -37.35 7.56
N LEU A 467 13.25 -36.68 6.60
CA LEU A 467 12.59 -37.26 5.44
C LEU A 467 13.16 -36.57 4.19
N THR A 468 13.53 -37.37 3.19
CA THR A 468 14.21 -36.98 1.95
C THR A 468 13.24 -36.89 0.76
N GLN A 469 13.65 -36.13 -0.27
CA GLN A 469 13.10 -35.96 -1.64
C GLN A 469 12.22 -34.70 -1.81
N GLN A 470 12.26 -33.92 -2.90
CA GLN A 470 12.92 -33.98 -4.23
C GLN A 470 13.06 -32.52 -4.74
N ALA A 471 14.12 -32.20 -5.49
CA ALA A 471 14.43 -30.84 -5.95
C ALA A 471 13.44 -30.35 -7.03
N ASN A 472 12.82 -29.19 -6.79
CA ASN A 472 12.14 -28.40 -7.82
C ASN A 472 12.82 -27.03 -7.88
N ASP A 473 13.21 -26.62 -9.09
CA ASP A 473 13.82 -25.31 -9.34
C ASP A 473 12.92 -24.18 -8.85
N LEU A 474 13.49 -23.32 -8.01
CA LEU A 474 12.81 -22.20 -7.35
C LEU A 474 13.01 -20.89 -8.14
N PRO A 475 12.01 -20.00 -8.13
CA PRO A 475 12.06 -18.72 -8.84
C PRO A 475 13.24 -17.84 -8.37
N GLN A 476 13.95 -17.22 -9.31
CA GLN A 476 15.14 -16.39 -9.06
C GLN A 476 14.80 -14.92 -9.36
N VAL A 477 14.84 -14.03 -8.35
CA VAL A 477 14.48 -12.60 -8.50
C VAL A 477 15.72 -11.72 -8.44
N ARG A 478 16.20 -11.29 -9.61
CA ARG A 478 17.30 -10.30 -9.71
C ARG A 478 16.80 -8.90 -9.42
N LEU A 479 17.43 -8.25 -8.45
CA LEU A 479 17.22 -6.85 -8.08
C LEU A 479 18.50 -6.06 -8.35
N ASN A 480 18.37 -5.02 -9.15
CA ASN A 480 19.42 -4.03 -9.34
C ASN A 480 19.16 -2.87 -8.34
N LEU A 481 20.00 -2.77 -7.31
CA LEU A 481 20.09 -1.62 -6.40
C LEU A 481 21.16 -0.61 -6.83
N SER A 482 21.14 -0.11 -8.06
CA SER A 482 21.80 1.17 -8.34
C SER A 482 21.06 2.25 -7.54
N ILE A 483 21.66 2.78 -6.48
CA ILE A 483 21.57 4.20 -6.08
C ILE A 483 22.68 4.48 -5.05
N PRO A 484 23.42 5.59 -5.24
CA PRO A 484 24.82 5.72 -4.87
C PRO A 484 25.07 5.59 -3.38
N ALA A 485 26.16 4.90 -3.07
CA ALA A 485 26.88 5.09 -1.82
C ALA A 485 26.95 6.59 -1.53
N ARG A 486 26.61 6.97 -0.29
CA ARG A 486 27.01 8.28 0.25
C ARG A 486 28.43 8.57 -0.25
N LYS A 487 28.62 9.70 -0.94
CA LYS A 487 29.95 10.28 -1.03
C LYS A 487 30.38 10.50 0.41
N ASP A 488 31.31 9.68 0.88
CA ASP A 488 32.09 10.02 2.06
C ASP A 488 32.63 11.42 1.79
N LYS A 489 32.26 12.38 2.65
CA LYS A 489 32.88 13.69 2.57
C LYS A 489 34.37 13.50 2.90
N PRO A 490 35.27 14.14 2.13
CA PRO A 490 36.70 14.10 2.42
C PRO A 490 37.02 14.65 3.82
#